data_AF-A0A7Y0X6J1-F1
#
_entry.id   AF-A0A7Y0X6J1-F1
#
_cell.length_a   1.000
_cell.length_b   1.000
_cell.length_c   1.000
_cell.angle_alpha   90.00
_cell.angle_beta   90.00
_cell.angle_gamma   90.00
#
_symmetry.space_group_name_H-M   'P 1'
#
loop_
_entity.id
_entity.type
_entity.pdbx_description
1 polymer ?
#
loop_
_entity_poly.entity_id
_entity_poly.type
_entity_poly.pdbx_seq_one_letter_code
_entity_poly.pdbx_strand_id
1 'polypeptide(L)' 'GLLDNLPFNLGERVPVNGVVAVIQASRVPCARVYVPANYRVDFVPGKTVNVHVDGVEQPYSGTVRWVATEPSFTPY' A
#
# COMPACT_ATOMS: atom_id res chain seq x y z
N GLY A 1 -5.91 13.42 -7.27
CA GLY A 1 -4.75 12.65 -6.82
C GLY A 1 -3.99 13.53 -5.86
N LEU A 2 -3.30 12.95 -4.89
CA LEU A 2 -2.39 13.68 -4.02
C LEU A 2 -1.01 13.69 -4.67
N LEU A 3 -0.38 14.87 -4.75
CA LEU A 3 1.00 15.01 -5.22
C LEU A 3 1.93 14.51 -4.12
N ASP A 4 2.70 13.46 -4.42
CA ASP A 4 3.56 12.78 -3.44
C ASP A 4 4.95 13.41 -3.40
N ASN A 5 5.52 13.69 -4.58
CA ASN A 5 6.86 14.27 -4.69
C ASN A 5 7.06 15.06 -6.00
N LEU A 6 7.76 16.19 -5.90
CA LEU A 6 8.34 16.97 -7.01
C LEU A 6 9.86 17.00 -6.83
N PRO A 7 10.60 16.07 -7.45
CA PRO A 7 12.03 15.92 -7.21
C PRO A 7 12.89 17.07 -7.76
N PHE A 8 12.32 17.96 -8.57
CA PHE A 8 13.03 19.03 -9.26
C PHE A 8 12.34 20.38 -9.07
N ASN A 9 13.15 21.43 -8.90
CA ASN A 9 12.68 22.81 -8.77
C ASN A 9 12.65 23.52 -10.13
N LEU A 10 11.92 24.64 -10.19
CA LEU A 10 11.89 25.50 -11.37
C LEU A 10 13.31 25.96 -11.74
N GLY A 11 13.76 25.61 -12.94
CA GLY A 11 15.09 25.99 -13.46
C GLY A 11 16.13 24.87 -13.45
N GLU A 12 15.83 23.70 -12.86
CA GLU A 12 16.74 22.55 -12.88
C GLU A 12 16.67 21.77 -14.19
N ARG A 13 17.80 21.18 -14.61
CA ARG A 13 17.85 20.26 -15.75
C ARG A 13 17.49 18.85 -15.31
N VAL A 14 16.40 18.33 -15.85
CA VAL A 14 15.98 16.94 -15.64
C VAL A 14 16.74 16.02 -16.62
N PRO A 15 17.38 14.94 -16.14
CA PRO A 15 18.00 13.95 -17.02
C PRO A 15 16.95 13.25 -17.88
N VAL A 16 17.35 12.78 -19.07
CA VAL A 16 16.47 11.96 -19.93
C VAL A 16 16.04 10.72 -19.15
N ASN A 17 14.72 10.44 -19.13
CA ASN A 17 14.06 9.40 -18.31
C ASN A 17 14.00 9.67 -16.79
N GLY A 18 14.25 10.90 -16.34
CA GLY A 18 14.04 11.32 -14.95
C GLY A 18 12.55 11.39 -14.57
N VAL A 19 12.19 10.90 -13.39
CA VAL A 19 10.83 11.01 -12.85
C VAL A 19 10.58 12.45 -12.39
N VAL A 20 9.63 13.14 -13.02
CA VAL A 20 9.34 14.56 -12.74
C VAL A 20 8.24 14.77 -11.69
N ALA A 21 7.36 13.79 -11.51
CA ALA A 21 6.32 13.82 -10.48
C ALA A 21 5.87 12.40 -10.15
N VAL A 22 5.60 12.14 -8.88
CA VAL A 22 4.90 10.93 -8.42
C VAL A 22 3.53 11.34 -7.92
N ILE A 23 2.49 10.74 -8.48
CA ILE A 23 1.09 11.08 -8.16
C ILE A 23 0.42 9.84 -7.57
N GLN A 24 -0.10 9.98 -6.35
CA GLN A 24 -0.94 8.97 -5.74
C GLN A 24 -2.36 9.10 -6.32
N ALA A 25 -2.69 8.21 -7.25
CA ALA A 25 -3.95 8.23 -7.99
C ALA A 25 -5.14 7.63 -7.19
N SER A 26 -4.86 6.76 -6.23
CA SER A 26 -5.88 6.00 -5.50
C SER A 26 -6.66 6.89 -4.54
N ARG A 27 -7.97 7.08 -4.79
CA ARG A 27 -8.89 7.71 -3.82
C ARG A 27 -9.28 6.78 -2.67
N VAL A 28 -9.08 5.47 -2.83
CA VAL A 28 -9.39 4.45 -1.82
C VAL A 28 -8.07 3.95 -1.23
N PRO A 29 -7.82 4.15 0.08
CA PRO A 29 -6.59 3.69 0.71
C PRO A 29 -6.51 2.16 0.63
N CYS A 30 -5.30 1.64 0.39
CA CYS A 30 -5.00 0.23 0.42
C CYS A 30 -3.85 -0.01 1.40
N ALA A 31 -3.93 -1.06 2.19
CA ALA A 31 -2.86 -1.49 3.08
C ALA A 31 -2.30 -2.83 2.61
N ARG A 32 -0.98 -3.01 2.75
CA ARG A 32 -0.32 -4.30 2.63
C ARG A 32 0.03 -4.77 4.04
N VAL A 33 -0.47 -5.95 4.40
CA VAL A 33 -0.28 -6.53 5.74
C VAL A 33 0.41 -7.89 5.63
N TYR A 34 1.26 -8.21 6.61
CA TYR A 34 1.81 -9.56 6.77
C TYR A 34 0.83 -10.41 7.56
N VAL A 35 0.52 -11.60 7.04
CA VAL A 35 -0.34 -12.57 7.71
C VAL A 35 0.52 -13.75 8.12
N PRO A 36 0.59 -14.09 9.42
CA PRO A 36 1.32 -15.26 9.88
C PRO A 36 0.78 -16.55 9.23
N ALA A 37 1.66 -17.54 9.01
CA ALA A 37 1.36 -18.73 8.23
C ALA A 37 0.13 -19.52 8.75
N ASN A 38 -0.05 -19.60 10.06
CA ASN A 38 -1.19 -20.27 10.69
C ASN A 38 -2.54 -19.60 10.41
N TYR A 39 -2.57 -18.29 10.15
CA TYR A 39 -3.79 -17.55 9.82
C TYR A 39 -4.02 -17.41 8.31
N ARG A 40 -3.02 -17.73 7.47
CA ARG A 40 -3.04 -17.50 6.02
C ARG A 40 -4.21 -18.17 5.30
N VAL A 41 -4.60 -19.36 5.74
CA VAL A 41 -5.68 -20.16 5.13
C VAL A 41 -7.02 -19.44 5.16
N ASP A 42 -7.24 -18.59 6.16
CA ASP A 42 -8.49 -17.86 6.33
C ASP A 42 -8.53 -16.56 5.52
N PHE A 43 -7.42 -16.11 4.93
CA PHE A 43 -7.36 -14.89 4.13
C PHE A 43 -7.50 -15.24 2.65
N VAL A 44 -8.73 -15.08 2.13
CA VAL A 44 -9.08 -15.31 0.73
C VAL A 44 -9.60 -14.03 0.09
N PRO A 45 -9.36 -13.80 -1.22
CA PRO A 45 -9.94 -12.66 -1.93
C PRO A 45 -11.46 -12.57 -1.72
N GLY A 46 -11.96 -11.35 -1.51
CA GLY A 46 -13.37 -11.07 -1.20
C GLY A 46 -13.74 -11.13 0.28
N LYS A 47 -12.88 -11.68 1.15
CA LYS A 47 -13.12 -11.69 2.60
C LYS A 47 -13.12 -10.27 3.17
N THR A 48 -14.11 -9.94 3.99
CA THR A 48 -14.13 -8.71 4.79
C THR A 48 -13.33 -8.90 6.08
N VAL A 49 -12.54 -7.89 6.44
CA VAL A 49 -11.71 -7.90 7.64
C VAL A 49 -11.79 -6.54 8.34
N ASN A 50 -11.67 -6.54 9.67
CA ASN A 50 -11.53 -5.31 10.45
C ASN A 50 -10.04 -4.96 10.55
N VAL A 51 -9.70 -3.74 10.15
CA VAL A 51 -8.35 -3.19 10.19
C VAL A 51 -8.28 -2.14 11.28
N HIS A 52 -7.41 -2.36 12.26
CA HIS A 52 -7.11 -1.39 13.30
C HIS A 52 -5.83 -0.64 12.91
N VAL A 53 -5.84 0.68 13.07
CA VAL A 53 -4.71 1.56 12.78
C VAL A 53 -4.41 2.34 14.04
N ASP A 54 -3.17 2.33 14.48
CA ASP A 54 -2.76 3.06 15.68
C ASP A 54 -3.11 4.54 15.55
N GLY A 55 -3.73 5.10 16.60
CA GLY A 55 -4.23 6.48 16.61
C GLY A 55 -5.60 6.68 15.96
N VAL A 56 -6.27 5.62 15.47
CA VAL A 56 -7.65 5.65 15.00
C VAL A 56 -8.52 4.78 15.90
N GLU A 57 -9.51 5.37 16.56
CA GLU A 57 -10.39 4.64 17.47
C GLU A 57 -11.31 3.64 16.75
N GLN A 58 -11.86 4.03 15.60
CA GLN A 58 -12.82 3.20 14.88
C GLN A 58 -12.09 2.29 13.88
N PRO A 59 -12.38 0.97 13.88
CA PRO A 59 -11.79 0.06 12.91
C PRO A 59 -12.33 0.33 11.50
N TYR A 60 -11.48 0.13 10.50
CA TYR A 60 -11.89 0.18 9.10
C TYR A 60 -12.36 -1.19 8.63
N SER A 61 -13.46 -1.23 7.89
CA SER A 61 -13.88 -2.43 7.16
C SER A 61 -13.11 -2.52 5.84
N GLY A 62 -12.18 -3.47 5.76
CA GLY A 62 -11.38 -3.77 4.58
C GLY A 62 -11.90 -4.99 3.82
N THR A 63 -11.56 -5.08 2.53
CA THR A 63 -11.78 -6.28 1.72
C THR A 63 -10.44 -6.82 1.24
N VAL A 64 -10.19 -8.11 1.46
CA VAL A 64 -9.00 -8.80 0.95
C VAL A 64 -9.07 -8.81 -0.57
N ARG A 65 -8.20 -8.04 -1.24
CA ARG A 65 -8.20 -7.92 -2.70
C ARG A 65 -7.32 -8.97 -3.38
N TRP A 66 -6.19 -9.27 -2.76
CA TRP A 66 -5.18 -10.16 -3.29
C TRP A 66 -4.36 -10.72 -2.14
N VAL A 67 -3.92 -11.97 -2.26
CA VAL A 67 -3.01 -12.57 -1.31
C VAL A 67 -1.89 -13.24 -2.08
N ALA A 68 -0.65 -12.99 -1.64
CA ALA A 68 0.52 -13.55 -2.28
C ALA A 68 0.46 -15.08 -2.30
N THR A 69 0.87 -15.65 -3.44
CA THR A 69 1.05 -17.09 -3.63
C THR A 69 2.33 -17.59 -3.00
N GLU A 70 3.33 -16.72 -2.87
CA GLU A 70 4.62 -17.01 -2.25
C GLU A 70 4.83 -16.15 -0.99
N PRO A 71 5.53 -16.68 0.03
CA PRO A 71 5.85 -15.92 1.22
C PRO A 71 6.79 -14.76 0.88
N SER A 72 6.56 -13.59 1.48
CA SER A 72 7.54 -12.50 1.41
C SER A 72 8.76 -12.88 2.25
N PHE A 73 9.93 -12.94 1.63
CA PHE A 73 11.19 -13.08 2.36
C PHE A 73 11.53 -11.73 3.00
N THR A 74 11.53 -11.67 4.33
CA THR A 74 12.10 -10.54 5.08
C THR A 74 13.26 -11.08 5.90
N PRO A 75 14.52 -10.70 5.61
CA PRO A 75 15.71 -11.27 6.27
C PRO A 75 15.96 -10.73 7.68
N TYR A 76 14.92 -10.28 8.39
CA TYR A 76 15.01 -9.70 9.74
C TYR A 76 14.00 -10.39 10.66
#